data_AF-A0A2G9S3S5-F1
#
_entry.id   AF-A0A2G9S3S5-F1
#
_cell.length_a   1.000
_cell.length_b   1.000
_cell.length_c   1.000
_cell.angle_alpha   90.00
_cell.angle_beta   90.00
_cell.angle_gamma   90.00
#
_symmetry.space_group_name_H-M   'P 1'
#
loop_
_entity.id
_entity.type
_entity.pdbx_description
1 polymer ?
#
loop_
_entity_poly.entity_id
_entity_poly.type
_entity_poly.pdbx_seq_one_letter_code
_entity_poly.pdbx_strand_id
1 'polypeptide(L)'
;LQLDLPDRCLVSENITITVNWLLTPFTGNLSCIINTGDGYSIDPYQPENVSSRITHSYSSPGDFAVFVECSTSEWHVTAQGNIIVEEASGSLRVSGCFSQHEYKDGVCVAVYGEALWIQIELNTGTNMNVSLLADNRTLSESSVQTGDPAYNLTLDIASQHLIGPGIHHLQIVASSDRTSLTLNTSIIVQLFEAISGLQGQLSTTRLQAGKELQINVSVSRGAPMELKIEFKGSNGTFSHSRESPTGQTQISNISLNVEGMLLFRMSGNVQAWAVD
;
A
#
# COMPACT_ATOMS: atom_id res chain seq x y z
N LEU A 1 -24.67 -18.11 -40.88
CA LEU A 1 -23.50 -17.68 -40.10
C LEU A 1 -24.02 -17.20 -38.75
N GLN A 2 -23.43 -17.63 -37.65
CA GLN A 2 -23.75 -17.16 -36.31
C GLN A 2 -22.47 -16.63 -35.66
N LEU A 3 -22.60 -15.51 -34.97
CA LEU A 3 -21.54 -14.89 -34.20
C LEU A 3 -21.93 -14.94 -32.73
N ASP A 4 -21.11 -15.59 -31.91
CA ASP A 4 -21.28 -15.64 -30.46
C ASP A 4 -20.12 -14.89 -29.81
N LEU A 5 -20.46 -13.92 -28.97
CA LEU A 5 -19.55 -13.06 -28.22
C LEU A 5 -20.25 -12.67 -26.91
N PRO A 6 -19.51 -12.30 -25.85
CA PRO A 6 -20.12 -11.80 -24.63
C PRO A 6 -20.77 -10.42 -24.86
N ASP A 7 -21.86 -10.15 -24.15
CA ASP A 7 -22.55 -8.85 -24.24
C ASP A 7 -21.72 -7.70 -23.64
N ARG A 8 -20.86 -8.01 -22.65
CA ARG A 8 -20.05 -7.05 -21.89
C ARG A 8 -18.69 -7.62 -21.52
N CYS A 9 -17.67 -6.76 -21.44
CA CYS A 9 -16.37 -7.09 -20.85
C CYS A 9 -15.68 -5.84 -20.29
N LEU A 10 -14.59 -6.02 -19.55
CA LEU A 10 -13.72 -4.92 -19.11
C LEU A 10 -12.62 -4.62 -20.14
N VAL A 11 -12.12 -3.39 -20.15
CA VAL A 11 -10.88 -3.04 -20.88
C VAL A 11 -9.75 -4.00 -20.49
N SER A 12 -8.98 -4.47 -21.48
CA SER A 12 -7.91 -5.48 -21.35
C SER A 12 -8.35 -6.89 -20.94
N GLU A 13 -9.64 -7.17 -20.78
CA GLU A 13 -10.14 -8.53 -20.58
C GLU A 13 -10.10 -9.33 -21.89
N ASN A 14 -9.64 -10.58 -21.83
CA ASN A 14 -9.62 -11.47 -22.98
C ASN A 14 -11.03 -12.04 -23.22
N ILE A 15 -11.68 -11.61 -24.29
CA ILE A 15 -12.94 -12.18 -24.76
C ILE A 15 -12.70 -13.26 -25.80
N THR A 16 -13.63 -14.19 -25.91
CA THR A 16 -13.63 -15.19 -26.98
C THR A 16 -14.77 -14.89 -27.95
N ILE A 17 -14.41 -14.61 -29.20
CA ILE A 17 -15.33 -14.45 -30.33
C ILE A 17 -15.42 -15.81 -31.02
N THR A 18 -16.62 -16.36 -31.12
CA THR A 18 -16.89 -17.64 -31.78
C THR A 18 -17.71 -17.42 -33.04
N VAL A 19 -17.21 -17.91 -34.16
CA VAL A 19 -17.91 -17.88 -35.45
C VAL A 19 -18.38 -19.30 -35.77
N ASN A 20 -19.69 -19.46 -35.89
CA ASN A 20 -20.36 -20.74 -36.10
C ASN A 20 -21.00 -20.81 -37.49
N TRP A 21 -20.67 -21.88 -38.21
CA TRP A 21 -21.20 -22.20 -39.53
C TRP A 21 -22.41 -23.12 -39.40
N LEU A 22 -23.60 -22.57 -39.65
CA LEU A 22 -24.84 -23.34 -39.53
C LEU A 22 -25.15 -24.19 -40.77
N LEU A 23 -24.48 -23.93 -41.90
CA LEU A 23 -24.70 -24.63 -43.17
C LEU A 23 -23.53 -25.57 -43.44
N THR A 24 -23.81 -26.88 -43.47
CA THR A 24 -22.86 -27.92 -43.84
C THR A 24 -23.45 -28.83 -44.92
N PRO A 25 -22.65 -29.27 -45.90
CA PRO A 25 -21.28 -28.82 -46.20
C PRO A 25 -21.26 -27.45 -46.88
N PHE A 26 -20.20 -26.67 -46.66
CA PHE A 26 -19.90 -25.52 -47.52
C PHE A 26 -18.97 -25.97 -48.65
N THR A 27 -19.29 -25.61 -49.89
CA THR A 27 -18.47 -25.91 -51.08
C THR A 27 -17.75 -24.64 -51.51
N GLY A 28 -16.42 -24.69 -51.67
CA GLY A 28 -15.59 -23.57 -52.15
C GLY A 28 -14.53 -23.11 -51.14
N ASN A 29 -13.63 -22.23 -51.59
CA ASN A 29 -12.59 -21.61 -50.76
C ASN A 29 -13.21 -20.42 -50.02
N LEU A 30 -13.57 -20.62 -48.76
CA LEU A 30 -14.24 -19.63 -47.93
C LEU A 30 -13.21 -18.70 -47.29
N SER A 31 -13.33 -17.40 -47.55
CA SER A 31 -12.51 -16.38 -46.91
C SER A 31 -13.36 -15.53 -45.98
N CYS A 32 -12.87 -15.28 -44.77
CA CYS A 32 -13.56 -14.49 -43.76
C CYS A 32 -12.68 -13.37 -43.23
N ILE A 33 -13.32 -12.21 -43.03
CA ILE A 33 -12.76 -11.01 -42.42
C ILE A 33 -13.59 -10.70 -41.18
N ILE A 34 -12.92 -10.46 -40.06
CA ILE A 34 -13.56 -10.06 -38.81
C ILE A 34 -13.09 -8.65 -38.45
N ASN A 35 -14.02 -7.73 -38.31
CA ASN A 35 -13.77 -6.38 -37.82
C ASN A 35 -14.31 -6.27 -36.39
N THR A 36 -13.45 -5.92 -35.44
CA THR A 36 -13.79 -5.84 -34.00
C THR A 36 -14.39 -4.48 -33.60
N GLY A 37 -14.48 -3.53 -34.52
CA GLY A 37 -15.09 -2.21 -34.32
C GLY A 37 -14.16 -1.17 -33.68
N ASP A 38 -13.02 -1.59 -33.13
CA ASP A 38 -11.97 -0.77 -32.51
C ASP A 38 -10.84 -0.39 -33.48
N GLY A 39 -11.08 -0.57 -34.79
CA GLY A 39 -10.09 -0.32 -35.85
C GLY A 39 -9.16 -1.51 -36.12
N TYR A 40 -9.31 -2.61 -35.38
CA TYR A 40 -8.61 -3.87 -35.66
C TYR A 40 -9.44 -4.77 -36.59
N SER A 41 -8.76 -5.43 -37.53
CA SER A 41 -9.35 -6.38 -38.47
C SER A 41 -8.51 -7.63 -38.57
N ILE A 42 -9.14 -8.79 -38.54
CA ILE A 42 -8.52 -10.11 -38.65
C ILE A 42 -8.88 -10.68 -40.02
N ASP A 43 -7.88 -10.80 -40.89
CA ASP A 43 -8.00 -11.25 -42.27
C ASP A 43 -6.72 -12.03 -42.68
N PRO A 44 -6.80 -13.07 -43.52
CA PRO A 44 -7.89 -14.01 -43.74
C PRO A 44 -7.75 -15.27 -42.87
N TYR A 45 -8.87 -15.81 -42.39
CA TYR A 45 -8.90 -17.17 -41.83
C TYR A 45 -9.78 -18.07 -42.71
N GLN A 46 -9.21 -19.19 -43.17
CA GLN A 46 -9.95 -20.26 -43.83
C GLN A 46 -10.44 -21.25 -42.77
N PRO A 47 -11.75 -21.34 -42.50
CA PRO A 47 -12.26 -22.25 -41.48
C PRO A 47 -12.09 -23.72 -41.91
N GLU A 48 -11.16 -24.42 -41.26
CA GLU A 48 -11.00 -25.88 -41.42
C GLU A 48 -12.16 -26.67 -40.79
N ASN A 49 -12.87 -26.05 -39.83
CA ASN A 49 -13.97 -26.64 -39.08
C ASN A 49 -15.23 -25.77 -39.12
N VAL A 50 -16.36 -26.36 -38.74
CA VAL A 50 -17.69 -25.71 -38.64
C VAL A 50 -17.72 -24.57 -37.62
N SER A 51 -16.71 -24.45 -36.76
CA SER A 51 -16.58 -23.35 -35.80
C SER A 51 -15.13 -22.88 -35.67
N SER A 52 -14.95 -21.58 -35.43
CA SER A 52 -13.65 -20.96 -35.15
C SER A 52 -13.74 -20.05 -33.93
N ARG A 53 -12.69 -20.07 -33.10
CA ARG A 53 -12.58 -19.27 -31.88
C ARG A 53 -11.39 -18.34 -31.97
N ILE A 54 -11.62 -17.08 -31.64
CA ILE A 54 -10.62 -16.02 -31.68
C ILE A 54 -10.65 -15.31 -30.34
N THR A 55 -9.48 -15.03 -29.79
CA THR A 55 -9.35 -14.25 -28.56
C THR A 55 -9.01 -12.81 -28.92
N HIS A 56 -9.76 -11.85 -28.36
CA HIS A 56 -9.55 -10.42 -28.55
C HIS A 56 -9.59 -9.69 -27.19
N SER A 57 -8.99 -8.50 -27.12
CA SER A 57 -9.05 -7.64 -25.94
C SER A 57 -9.10 -6.18 -26.37
N TYR A 58 -10.00 -5.40 -25.80
CA TYR A 58 -10.20 -3.99 -26.14
C TYR A 58 -9.31 -3.07 -25.28
N SER A 59 -8.79 -2.00 -25.88
CA SER A 59 -7.91 -1.03 -25.22
C SER A 59 -8.62 0.21 -24.66
N SER A 60 -9.89 0.43 -25.00
CA SER A 60 -10.66 1.60 -24.58
C SER A 60 -12.12 1.22 -24.32
N PRO A 61 -12.79 1.86 -23.35
CA PRO A 61 -14.20 1.63 -23.09
C PRO A 61 -15.07 2.17 -24.23
N GLY A 62 -16.24 1.56 -24.45
CA GLY A 62 -17.19 1.96 -25.47
C GLY A 62 -18.07 0.83 -25.98
N ASP A 63 -19.00 1.19 -26.86
CA ASP A 63 -19.88 0.23 -27.53
C ASP A 63 -19.28 -0.12 -28.89
N PHE A 64 -18.90 -1.39 -29.07
CA PHE A 64 -18.29 -1.88 -30.29
C PHE A 64 -19.23 -2.82 -31.02
N ALA A 65 -19.29 -2.65 -32.34
CA ALA A 65 -19.98 -3.58 -33.23
C ALA A 65 -18.93 -4.47 -33.92
N VAL A 66 -19.01 -5.77 -33.64
CA VAL A 66 -18.18 -6.79 -34.25
C VAL A 66 -18.88 -7.29 -35.51
N PHE A 67 -18.20 -7.21 -36.65
CA PHE A 67 -18.71 -7.67 -37.93
C PHE A 67 -17.87 -8.83 -38.44
N VAL A 68 -18.54 -9.87 -38.91
CA VAL A 68 -17.92 -10.97 -39.65
C VAL A 68 -18.48 -10.95 -41.05
N GLU A 69 -17.59 -10.85 -42.02
CA GLU A 69 -17.90 -10.92 -43.44
C GLU A 69 -17.18 -12.12 -44.04
N CYS A 70 -17.94 -12.99 -44.71
CA CYS A 70 -17.36 -14.15 -45.35
C CYS A 70 -17.89 -14.29 -46.78
N SER A 71 -16.99 -14.63 -47.69
CA SER A 71 -17.29 -14.73 -49.12
C SER A 71 -16.64 -15.94 -49.77
N THR A 72 -17.31 -16.42 -50.81
CA THR A 72 -16.78 -17.32 -51.84
C THR A 72 -16.92 -16.64 -53.21
N SER A 73 -16.59 -17.34 -54.29
CA SER A 73 -16.84 -16.86 -55.66
C SER A 73 -18.32 -16.67 -55.99
N GLU A 74 -19.24 -17.28 -55.24
CA GLU A 74 -20.67 -17.35 -55.59
C GLU A 74 -21.60 -16.70 -54.56
N TRP A 75 -21.18 -16.61 -53.30
CA TRP A 75 -22.01 -16.08 -52.22
C TRP A 75 -21.21 -15.25 -51.22
N HIS A 76 -21.93 -14.36 -50.55
CA HIS A 76 -21.43 -13.49 -49.51
C HIS A 76 -22.45 -13.46 -48.36
N VAL A 77 -21.97 -13.62 -47.14
CA VAL A 77 -22.81 -13.55 -45.92
C VAL A 77 -22.10 -12.75 -44.84
N THR A 78 -22.90 -12.06 -44.04
CA THR A 78 -22.40 -11.30 -42.89
C THR A 78 -23.12 -11.73 -41.61
N ALA A 79 -22.45 -11.54 -40.49
CA ALA A 79 -23.02 -11.60 -39.16
C ALA A 79 -22.48 -10.43 -38.35
N GLN A 80 -23.27 -9.92 -37.41
CA GLN A 80 -22.86 -8.85 -36.53
C GLN A 80 -23.27 -9.14 -35.10
N GLY A 81 -22.53 -8.57 -34.16
CA GLY A 81 -22.81 -8.62 -32.74
C GLY A 81 -22.29 -7.36 -32.07
N ASN A 82 -22.84 -7.04 -30.91
CA ASN A 82 -22.47 -5.86 -30.15
C ASN A 82 -21.84 -6.28 -28.83
N ILE A 83 -20.85 -5.51 -28.38
CA ILE A 83 -20.25 -5.67 -27.06
C ILE A 83 -20.07 -4.30 -26.42
N ILE A 84 -20.41 -4.22 -25.13
CA ILE A 84 -20.18 -3.04 -24.31
C ILE A 84 -18.88 -3.27 -23.52
N VAL A 85 -17.87 -2.47 -23.79
CA VAL A 85 -16.59 -2.52 -23.08
C VAL A 85 -16.58 -1.47 -22.00
N GLU A 86 -16.50 -1.91 -20.76
CA GLU A 86 -16.54 -1.03 -19.60
C GLU A 86 -15.14 -0.67 -19.11
N GLU A 87 -15.04 0.51 -18.51
CA GLU A 87 -13.80 0.95 -17.89
C GLU A 87 -13.40 -0.03 -16.77
N ALA A 88 -12.10 -0.32 -16.69
CA ALA A 88 -11.58 -1.15 -15.61
C ALA A 88 -11.89 -0.46 -14.27
N SER A 89 -12.53 -1.19 -13.36
CA SER A 89 -12.83 -0.71 -12.01
C SER A 89 -12.05 -1.50 -10.97
N GLY A 90 -11.78 -0.87 -9.83
CA GLY A 90 -11.10 -1.52 -8.73
C GLY A 90 -11.16 -0.71 -7.45
N SER A 91 -10.69 -1.30 -6.35
CA SER A 91 -10.61 -0.64 -5.05
C SER A 91 -9.22 -0.82 -4.45
N LEU A 92 -8.70 0.23 -3.84
CA LEU A 92 -7.47 0.23 -3.06
C LEU A 92 -7.77 0.72 -1.64
N ARG A 93 -7.41 -0.08 -0.63
CA ARG A 93 -7.50 0.31 0.78
C ARG A 93 -6.28 -0.13 1.56
N VAL A 94 -5.96 0.60 2.63
CA VAL A 94 -4.98 0.16 3.63
C VAL A 94 -5.72 -0.69 4.65
N SER A 95 -5.27 -1.93 4.86
CA SER A 95 -5.86 -2.84 5.87
C SER A 95 -5.16 -2.73 7.22
N GLY A 96 -3.88 -2.35 7.23
CA GLY A 96 -3.14 -2.12 8.45
C GLY A 96 -1.64 -2.02 8.22
N CYS A 97 -0.89 -1.98 9.32
CA CYS A 97 0.56 -1.98 9.30
C CYS A 97 1.11 -2.98 10.31
N PHE A 98 2.22 -3.59 9.95
CA PHE A 98 2.96 -4.49 10.82
C PHE A 98 4.30 -3.86 11.16
N SER A 99 4.48 -3.60 12.45
CA SER A 99 5.76 -3.29 13.07
C SER A 99 5.74 -3.90 14.47
N GLN A 100 6.82 -3.73 15.26
CA GLN A 100 6.78 -4.08 16.68
C GLN A 100 5.76 -3.25 17.49
N HIS A 101 5.17 -2.21 16.89
CA HIS A 101 4.24 -1.26 17.52
C HIS A 101 2.88 -1.27 16.78
N GLU A 102 1.78 -1.12 17.52
CA GLU A 102 0.43 -1.32 17.01
C GLU A 102 -0.03 -0.22 16.03
N TYR A 103 -0.84 -0.63 15.04
CA TYR A 103 -1.68 0.25 14.23
C TYR A 103 -2.80 0.83 15.09
N LYS A 104 -2.87 2.15 15.20
CA LYS A 104 -3.89 2.84 16.00
C LYS A 104 -4.50 3.98 15.19
N ASP A 105 -5.82 3.99 15.09
CA ASP A 105 -6.61 5.09 14.51
C ASP A 105 -6.18 5.56 13.10
N GLY A 106 -5.69 4.65 12.24
CA GLY A 106 -5.26 5.00 10.87
C GLY A 106 -3.82 5.50 10.75
N VAL A 107 -3.07 5.49 11.85
CA VAL A 107 -1.66 5.87 11.90
C VAL A 107 -0.79 4.63 12.07
N CYS A 108 0.23 4.51 11.22
CA CYS A 108 1.23 3.45 11.31
C CYS A 108 2.46 3.94 12.05
N VAL A 109 2.81 3.24 13.12
CA VAL A 109 3.90 3.64 14.01
C VAL A 109 5.06 2.65 13.88
N ALA A 110 6.29 3.15 13.74
CA ALA A 110 7.50 2.32 13.70
C ALA A 110 8.73 3.04 14.26
N VAL A 111 9.71 2.26 14.70
CA VAL A 111 11.03 2.77 15.09
C VAL A 111 11.78 3.18 13.81
N TYR A 112 12.31 4.40 13.77
CA TYR A 112 13.18 4.85 12.70
C TYR A 112 14.42 3.97 12.60
N GLY A 113 14.66 3.40 11.42
CA GLY A 113 15.72 2.43 11.16
C GLY A 113 15.28 0.96 11.24
N GLU A 114 14.00 0.68 11.54
CA GLU A 114 13.41 -0.66 11.43
C GLU A 114 12.40 -0.70 10.28
N ALA A 115 12.37 -1.81 9.53
CA ALA A 115 11.43 -1.94 8.41
C ALA A 115 9.96 -1.88 8.89
N LEU A 116 9.15 -1.11 8.17
CA LEU A 116 7.70 -1.05 8.36
C LEU A 116 7.00 -1.70 7.17
N TRP A 117 6.10 -2.64 7.43
CA TRP A 117 5.24 -3.23 6.40
C TRP A 117 3.86 -2.62 6.46
N ILE A 118 3.40 -2.08 5.33
CA ILE A 118 2.07 -1.49 5.15
C ILE A 118 1.27 -2.47 4.31
N GLN A 119 0.24 -3.05 4.90
CA GLN A 119 -0.64 -3.97 4.19
C GLN A 119 -1.75 -3.19 3.48
N ILE A 120 -1.86 -3.45 2.20
CA ILE A 120 -2.91 -2.91 1.33
C ILE A 120 -3.76 -4.05 0.80
N GLU A 121 -5.02 -3.77 0.53
CA GLU A 121 -5.92 -4.64 -0.19
C GLU A 121 -6.29 -4.00 -1.52
N LEU A 122 -6.11 -4.78 -2.57
CA LEU A 122 -6.28 -4.36 -3.94
C LEU A 122 -7.22 -5.35 -4.64
N ASN A 123 -8.39 -4.86 -5.03
CA ASN A 123 -9.35 -5.65 -5.81
C ASN A 123 -9.35 -5.12 -7.22
N THR A 124 -8.51 -5.70 -8.06
CA THR A 124 -8.38 -5.37 -9.47
C THR A 124 -8.38 -6.65 -10.30
N GLY A 125 -9.10 -6.66 -11.42
CA GLY A 125 -9.10 -7.78 -12.36
C GLY A 125 -7.84 -7.86 -13.24
N THR A 126 -6.84 -7.03 -12.95
CA THR A 126 -5.62 -6.84 -13.74
C THR A 126 -4.42 -6.59 -12.83
N ASN A 127 -3.24 -6.84 -13.37
CA ASN A 127 -1.97 -6.55 -12.71
C ASN A 127 -1.77 -5.04 -12.54
N MET A 128 -1.24 -4.67 -11.38
CA MET A 128 -1.04 -3.27 -10.97
C MET A 128 0.40 -3.04 -10.52
N ASN A 129 0.98 -1.92 -10.92
CA ASN A 129 2.19 -1.36 -10.33
C ASN A 129 1.77 -0.45 -9.17
N VAL A 130 2.26 -0.76 -7.98
CA VAL A 130 1.96 -0.04 -6.75
C VAL A 130 3.20 0.69 -6.26
N SER A 131 3.04 1.99 -6.01
CA SER A 131 4.06 2.90 -5.52
C SER A 131 3.69 3.51 -4.17
N LEU A 132 4.66 3.63 -3.28
CA LEU A 132 4.59 4.40 -2.03
C LEU A 132 5.38 5.70 -2.20
N LEU A 133 4.75 6.84 -1.94
CA LEU A 133 5.26 8.17 -2.26
C LEU A 133 5.26 9.08 -1.03
N ALA A 134 6.28 9.94 -0.92
CA ALA A 134 6.30 11.12 -0.03
C ALA A 134 6.65 12.37 -0.85
N ASP A 135 5.75 13.35 -0.90
CA ASP A 135 5.97 14.63 -1.60
C ASP A 135 6.61 14.48 -3.00
N ASN A 136 6.07 13.57 -3.83
CA ASN A 136 6.56 13.17 -5.16
C ASN A 136 7.85 12.33 -5.22
N ARG A 137 8.39 11.87 -4.10
CA ARG A 137 9.50 10.91 -4.07
C ARG A 137 8.97 9.50 -3.91
N THR A 138 9.37 8.61 -4.82
CA THR A 138 9.09 7.17 -4.68
C THR A 138 9.97 6.58 -3.59
N LEU A 139 9.31 6.09 -2.54
CA LEU A 139 9.92 5.37 -1.44
C LEU A 139 10.01 3.88 -1.77
N SER A 140 8.96 3.32 -2.37
CA SER A 140 8.90 1.90 -2.72
C SER A 140 8.04 1.71 -3.96
N GLU A 141 8.37 0.72 -4.78
CA GLU A 141 7.61 0.35 -5.97
C GLU A 141 7.60 -1.17 -6.14
N SER A 142 6.47 -1.72 -6.58
CA SER A 142 6.27 -3.15 -6.73
C SER A 142 5.17 -3.47 -7.74
N SER A 143 5.24 -4.64 -8.36
CA SER A 143 4.18 -5.17 -9.21
C SER A 143 3.34 -6.19 -8.45
N VAL A 144 2.02 -5.97 -8.38
CA VAL A 144 1.04 -6.87 -7.78
C VAL A 144 0.32 -7.64 -8.88
N GLN A 145 0.31 -8.97 -8.76
CA GLN A 145 -0.35 -9.84 -9.72
C GLN A 145 -1.84 -9.97 -9.41
N THR A 146 -2.62 -10.23 -10.44
CA THR A 146 -4.06 -10.46 -10.31
C THR A 146 -4.33 -11.68 -9.42
N GLY A 147 -5.22 -11.53 -8.43
CA GLY A 147 -5.61 -12.61 -7.52
C GLY A 147 -4.98 -12.58 -6.13
N ASP A 148 -4.03 -11.67 -5.88
CA ASP A 148 -3.49 -11.41 -4.54
C ASP A 148 -4.37 -10.39 -3.80
N PRO A 149 -5.20 -10.80 -2.82
CA PRO A 149 -6.15 -9.88 -2.17
C PRO A 149 -5.46 -8.88 -1.23
N ALA A 150 -4.27 -9.21 -0.74
CA ALA A 150 -3.51 -8.37 0.17
C ALA A 150 -2.01 -8.37 -0.18
N TYR A 151 -1.41 -7.18 -0.19
CA TYR A 151 -0.01 -6.98 -0.54
C TYR A 151 0.69 -6.11 0.51
N ASN A 152 1.97 -6.40 0.78
CA ASN A 152 2.75 -5.67 1.77
C ASN A 152 3.75 -4.74 1.09
N LEU A 153 3.50 -3.43 1.17
CA LEU A 153 4.47 -2.42 0.84
C LEU A 153 5.50 -2.31 1.97
N THR A 154 6.78 -2.28 1.62
CA THR A 154 7.85 -2.17 2.61
C THR A 154 8.43 -0.76 2.58
N LEU A 155 8.34 -0.06 3.70
CA LEU A 155 9.10 1.16 3.97
C LEU A 155 10.41 0.76 4.64
N ASP A 156 11.42 0.48 3.82
CA ASP A 156 12.72 0.00 4.25
C ASP A 156 13.62 1.11 4.84
N ILE A 157 14.78 0.72 5.34
CA ILE A 157 15.72 1.63 5.99
C ILE A 157 16.17 2.73 5.01
N ALA A 158 16.48 2.40 3.75
CA ALA A 158 16.95 3.37 2.77
C ALA A 158 15.86 4.42 2.46
N SER A 159 14.61 3.96 2.32
CA SER A 159 13.43 4.79 2.11
C SER A 159 13.16 5.71 3.30
N GLN A 160 13.32 5.20 4.52
CA GLN A 160 13.18 6.01 5.73
C GLN A 160 14.22 7.13 5.78
N HIS A 161 15.44 6.92 5.32
CA HIS A 161 16.44 7.99 5.26
C HIS A 161 16.06 9.15 4.32
N LEU A 162 15.16 8.92 3.35
CA LEU A 162 14.68 9.96 2.43
C LEU A 162 13.68 10.92 3.10
N ILE A 163 12.99 10.46 4.15
CA ILE A 163 11.95 11.21 4.86
C ILE A 163 12.36 11.57 6.30
N GLY A 164 13.30 10.83 6.90
CA GLY A 164 13.78 11.02 8.27
C GLY A 164 12.78 10.60 9.36
N PRO A 165 13.14 10.76 10.64
CA PRO A 165 12.20 10.57 11.74
C PRO A 165 11.12 11.67 11.74
N GLY A 166 9.92 11.37 12.25
CA GLY A 166 8.79 12.30 12.32
C GLY A 166 7.48 11.72 11.84
N ILE A 167 6.50 12.59 11.62
CA ILE A 167 5.17 12.25 11.08
C ILE A 167 5.18 12.58 9.59
N HIS A 168 4.79 11.60 8.77
CA HIS A 168 4.82 11.65 7.32
C HIS A 168 3.46 11.29 6.74
N HIS A 169 3.01 12.08 5.77
CA HIS A 169 1.82 11.78 4.97
C HIS A 169 2.28 11.08 3.69
N LEU A 170 2.02 9.79 3.57
CA LEU A 170 2.42 8.99 2.42
C LEU A 170 1.23 8.75 1.50
N GLN A 171 1.48 8.77 0.20
CA GLN A 171 0.51 8.40 -0.82
C GLN A 171 0.82 7.01 -1.36
N ILE A 172 -0.23 6.22 -1.57
CA ILE A 172 -0.15 4.91 -2.21
C ILE A 172 -0.90 5.03 -3.53
N VAL A 173 -0.21 4.74 -4.63
CA VAL A 173 -0.76 4.82 -5.99
C VAL A 173 -0.64 3.45 -6.63
N ALA A 174 -1.74 2.92 -7.14
CA ALA A 174 -1.78 1.71 -7.94
C ALA A 174 -2.22 2.06 -9.37
N SER A 175 -1.45 1.64 -10.37
CA SER A 175 -1.71 1.93 -11.77
C SER A 175 -1.41 0.71 -12.64
N SER A 176 -2.04 0.61 -13.80
CA SER A 176 -1.77 -0.48 -14.76
C SER A 176 -1.29 0.09 -16.08
N ASP A 177 -0.25 -0.50 -16.66
CA ASP A 177 0.20 -0.11 -18.01
C ASP A 177 -0.77 -0.56 -19.11
N ARG A 178 -1.72 -1.44 -18.78
CA ARG A 178 -2.68 -2.03 -19.73
C ARG A 178 -4.05 -1.37 -19.71
N THR A 179 -4.37 -0.60 -18.68
CA THR A 179 -5.69 0.02 -18.51
C THR A 179 -5.51 1.48 -18.06
N SER A 180 -6.49 2.34 -18.30
CA SER A 180 -6.48 3.71 -17.76
C SER A 180 -6.72 3.77 -16.25
N LEU A 181 -6.92 2.64 -15.58
CA LEU A 181 -7.27 2.58 -14.17
C LEU A 181 -6.08 3.00 -13.29
N THR A 182 -6.29 4.06 -12.53
CA THR A 182 -5.39 4.54 -11.48
C THR A 182 -6.17 4.68 -10.18
N LEU A 183 -5.68 4.06 -9.12
CA LEU A 183 -6.26 4.10 -7.78
C LEU A 183 -5.27 4.78 -6.83
N ASN A 184 -5.78 5.55 -5.87
CA ASN A 184 -4.95 6.21 -4.87
C ASN A 184 -5.56 6.14 -3.47
N THR A 185 -4.70 6.16 -2.46
CA THR A 185 -5.08 6.33 -1.06
C THR A 185 -3.92 6.97 -0.29
N SER A 186 -4.16 7.37 0.95
CA SER A 186 -3.17 8.03 1.80
C SER A 186 -3.09 7.37 3.18
N ILE A 187 -1.90 7.41 3.77
CA ILE A 187 -1.64 6.89 5.11
C ILE A 187 -0.72 7.83 5.88
N ILE A 188 -0.89 7.89 7.20
CA ILE A 188 0.01 8.62 8.09
C ILE A 188 0.98 7.63 8.71
N VAL A 189 2.27 7.91 8.59
CA VAL A 189 3.35 7.12 9.20
C VAL A 189 4.11 7.96 10.21
N GLN A 190 4.25 7.46 11.43
CA GLN A 190 5.07 8.06 12.48
C GLN A 190 6.32 7.21 12.72
N LEU A 191 7.47 7.77 12.36
CA LEU A 191 8.80 7.18 12.57
C LEU A 191 9.45 7.82 13.78
N PHE A 192 9.59 7.08 14.86
CA PHE A 192 10.18 7.61 16.08
C PHE A 192 11.63 7.17 16.25
N GLU A 193 12.48 8.09 16.72
CA GLU A 193 13.88 7.79 16.91
C GLU A 193 14.11 7.05 18.23
N ALA A 194 14.90 5.96 18.20
CA ALA A 194 15.24 5.21 19.40
C ALA A 194 16.09 6.05 20.38
N ILE A 195 15.84 5.88 21.68
CA ILE A 195 16.57 6.61 22.73
C ILE A 195 18.03 6.14 22.76
N SER A 196 18.96 7.08 22.68
CA SER A 196 20.38 6.82 22.78
C SER A 196 21.08 7.88 23.65
N GLY A 197 22.08 7.43 24.41
CA GLY A 197 22.89 8.32 25.25
C GLY A 197 22.13 8.94 26.43
N LEU A 198 21.14 8.22 26.98
CA LEU A 198 20.43 8.63 28.19
C LEU A 198 21.41 8.64 29.38
N GLN A 199 21.60 9.82 29.98
CA GLN A 199 22.46 10.02 31.15
C GLN A 199 21.72 10.82 32.21
N GLY A 200 21.89 10.43 33.48
CA GLY A 200 21.33 11.13 34.63
C GLY A 200 22.45 11.51 35.59
N GLN A 201 22.54 12.79 35.93
CA GLN A 201 23.49 13.29 36.91
C GLN A 201 22.74 13.91 38.08
N LEU A 202 23.05 13.45 39.29
CA LEU A 202 22.56 14.05 40.52
C LEU A 202 23.29 15.37 40.76
N SER A 203 22.53 16.44 41.00
CA SER A 203 23.12 17.73 41.37
C SER A 203 23.69 17.71 42.78
N THR A 204 23.14 16.87 43.67
CA THR A 204 23.62 16.69 45.05
C THR A 204 23.61 15.21 45.43
N THR A 205 24.64 14.77 46.15
CA THR A 205 24.76 13.39 46.65
C THR A 205 24.24 13.22 48.08
N ARG A 206 23.89 14.33 48.74
CA ARG A 206 23.31 14.36 50.09
C ARG A 206 22.04 15.20 50.05
N LEU A 207 20.92 14.58 50.38
CA LEU A 207 19.62 15.22 50.45
C LEU A 207 19.16 15.34 51.90
N GLN A 208 18.53 16.45 52.24
CA GLN A 208 17.75 16.57 53.47
C GLN A 208 16.32 16.14 53.16
N ALA A 209 15.68 15.40 54.08
CA ALA A 209 14.29 15.03 53.95
C ALA A 209 13.42 16.28 53.73
N GLY A 210 12.52 16.24 52.74
CA GLY A 210 11.65 17.37 52.38
C GLY A 210 12.28 18.41 51.46
N LYS A 211 13.53 18.26 51.03
CA LYS A 211 14.10 19.07 49.93
C LYS A 211 13.96 18.37 48.58
N GLU A 212 13.87 19.16 47.53
CA GLU A 212 13.83 18.65 46.15
C GLU A 212 15.21 18.15 45.72
N LEU A 213 15.25 16.94 45.19
CA LEU A 213 16.40 16.39 44.49
C LEU A 213 16.36 16.87 43.04
N GLN A 214 17.45 17.51 42.60
CA GLN A 214 17.63 17.91 41.20
C GLN A 214 18.43 16.86 40.44
N ILE A 215 17.83 16.33 39.40
CA ILE A 215 18.46 15.40 38.46
C ILE A 215 18.55 16.07 37.10
N ASN A 216 19.78 16.19 36.60
CA ASN A 216 20.03 16.62 35.24
C ASN A 216 19.96 15.38 34.35
N VAL A 217 18.96 15.35 33.48
CA VAL A 217 18.78 14.27 32.50
C VAL A 217 19.17 14.80 31.14
N SER A 218 20.12 14.13 30.49
CA SER A 218 20.50 14.41 29.11
C SER A 218 20.25 13.17 28.24
N VAL A 219 19.83 13.41 27.01
CA VAL A 219 19.64 12.37 26.00
C VAL A 219 20.29 12.86 24.72
N SER A 220 20.98 11.96 24.02
CA SER A 220 21.68 12.32 22.78
C SER A 220 20.75 12.24 21.57
N ARG A 221 19.84 11.25 21.52
CA ARG A 221 18.87 11.01 20.44
C ARG A 221 17.61 10.32 20.96
N GLY A 222 16.51 10.44 20.23
CA GLY A 222 15.22 9.82 20.54
C GLY A 222 14.22 10.79 21.15
N ALA A 223 13.15 11.07 20.41
CA ALA A 223 12.01 11.89 20.82
C ALA A 223 10.78 11.54 19.97
N PRO A 224 9.55 11.74 20.48
CA PRO A 224 9.22 12.07 21.87
C PRO A 224 9.39 10.87 22.83
N MET A 225 9.57 11.09 24.13
CA MET A 225 9.77 9.98 25.09
C MET A 225 9.14 10.21 26.46
N GLU A 226 8.84 9.13 27.17
CA GLU A 226 8.54 9.12 28.60
C GLU A 226 9.78 8.62 29.37
N LEU A 227 10.29 9.47 30.28
CA LEU A 227 11.37 9.15 31.19
C LEU A 227 10.79 8.66 32.51
N LYS A 228 11.24 7.48 32.96
CA LYS A 228 10.95 6.94 34.28
C LYS A 228 12.21 6.97 35.14
N ILE A 229 12.11 7.65 36.27
CA ILE A 229 13.14 7.76 37.30
C ILE A 229 12.70 6.92 38.50
N GLU A 230 13.54 6.01 38.94
CA GLU A 230 13.26 5.08 40.03
C GLU A 230 14.30 5.22 41.16
N PHE A 231 13.82 5.30 42.39
CA PHE A 231 14.62 5.29 43.61
C PHE A 231 14.27 4.06 44.44
N LYS A 232 15.29 3.31 44.82
CA LYS A 232 15.14 2.13 45.67
C LYS A 232 15.86 2.35 47.01
N GLY A 233 15.11 2.29 48.10
CA GLY A 233 15.61 2.41 49.46
C GLY A 233 15.17 1.26 50.36
N SER A 234 15.52 1.35 51.64
CA SER A 234 15.05 0.39 52.67
C SER A 234 13.54 0.41 52.85
N ASN A 235 12.90 1.56 52.62
CA ASN A 235 11.46 1.77 52.80
C ASN A 235 10.64 1.43 51.54
N GLY A 236 11.28 0.91 50.49
CA GLY A 236 10.61 0.51 49.24
C GLY A 236 11.16 1.21 48.00
N THR A 237 10.41 1.08 46.90
CA THR A 237 10.73 1.65 45.59
C THR A 237 9.76 2.79 45.27
N PHE A 238 10.28 3.91 44.80
CA PHE A 238 9.53 5.09 44.39
C PHE A 238 9.85 5.41 42.94
N SER A 239 8.85 5.73 42.13
CA SER A 239 9.06 6.09 40.72
C SER A 239 8.40 7.40 40.36
N HIS A 240 9.05 8.17 39.49
CA HIS A 240 8.55 9.40 38.91
C HIS A 240 8.66 9.30 37.38
N SER A 241 7.55 9.51 36.68
CA SER A 241 7.50 9.54 35.22
C SER A 241 7.39 10.97 34.72
N ARG A 242 8.00 11.27 33.58
CA ARG A 242 7.95 12.58 32.93
C ARG A 242 8.03 12.47 31.42
N GLU A 243 7.18 13.20 30.73
CA GLU A 243 7.18 13.31 29.27
C GLU A 243 8.24 14.32 28.78
N SER A 244 8.88 13.99 27.66
CA SER A 244 9.87 14.83 26.98
C SER A 244 9.57 14.90 25.47
N PRO A 245 8.95 16.00 25.00
CA PRO A 245 8.61 16.20 23.59
C PRO A 245 9.76 16.27 22.62
N THR A 246 10.80 16.98 23.05
CA THR A 246 11.88 17.39 22.15
C THR A 246 13.16 16.61 22.38
N GLY A 247 13.19 15.71 23.39
CA GLY A 247 14.40 15.01 23.80
C GLY A 247 15.50 15.89 24.40
N GLN A 248 15.23 17.18 24.63
CA GLN A 248 16.20 18.12 25.21
C GLN A 248 16.56 17.77 26.66
N THR A 249 17.74 18.23 27.09
CA THR A 249 18.21 18.06 28.47
C THR A 249 17.27 18.77 29.43
N GLN A 250 16.74 18.05 30.42
CA GLN A 250 15.77 18.58 31.36
C GLN A 250 16.24 18.38 32.80
N ILE A 251 16.03 19.41 33.62
CA ILE A 251 16.19 19.33 35.07
C ILE A 251 14.87 18.83 35.64
N SER A 252 14.90 17.72 36.37
CA SER A 252 13.75 17.17 37.09
C SER A 252 13.92 17.40 38.58
N ASN A 253 12.95 18.10 39.18
CA ASN A 253 12.88 18.33 40.62
C ASN A 253 11.97 17.27 41.24
N ILE A 254 12.50 16.47 42.16
CA ILE A 254 11.77 15.36 42.78
C ILE A 254 11.83 15.50 44.29
N SER A 255 10.67 15.67 44.93
CA SER A 255 10.55 15.71 46.38
C SER A 255 10.61 14.29 46.95
N LEU A 256 11.59 14.02 47.81
CA LEU A 256 11.74 12.74 48.50
C LEU A 256 11.56 12.93 50.01
N ASN A 257 10.56 12.26 50.58
CA ASN A 257 10.29 12.24 52.02
C ASN A 257 10.80 10.93 52.65
N VAL A 258 12.02 10.54 52.32
CA VAL A 258 12.61 9.26 52.76
C VAL A 258 14.06 9.50 53.18
N GLU A 259 14.43 8.97 54.34
CA GLU A 259 15.79 9.05 54.87
C GLU A 259 16.54 7.74 54.62
N GLY A 260 17.83 7.83 54.31
CA GLY A 260 18.71 6.67 54.12
C GLY A 260 19.43 6.66 52.77
N MET A 261 20.13 5.56 52.49
CA MET A 261 20.84 5.36 51.23
C MET A 261 19.85 4.92 50.16
N LEU A 262 19.80 5.64 49.04
CA LEU A 262 18.93 5.36 47.91
C LEU A 262 19.75 5.00 46.68
N LEU A 263 19.31 3.96 45.97
CA LEU A 263 19.85 3.55 44.68
C LEU A 263 18.97 4.15 43.58
N PHE A 264 19.59 4.88 42.64
CA PHE A 264 18.90 5.56 41.55
C PHE A 264 19.05 4.78 40.25
N ARG A 265 17.96 4.63 39.51
CA ARG A 265 17.92 4.08 38.16
C ARG A 265 17.04 4.96 37.28
N MET A 266 17.44 5.09 36.01
CA MET A 266 16.64 5.79 35.01
C MET A 266 16.46 4.92 33.77
N SER A 267 15.29 5.02 33.17
CA SER A 267 14.92 4.36 31.92
C SER A 267 14.03 5.29 31.11
N GLY A 268 14.11 5.21 29.78
CA GLY A 268 13.21 5.96 28.90
C GLY A 268 12.56 5.00 27.90
N ASN A 269 11.31 5.29 27.55
CA ASN A 269 10.59 4.62 26.47
C ASN A 269 10.09 5.67 25.48
N VAL A 270 10.23 5.38 24.19
CA VAL A 270 9.63 6.21 23.14
C VAL A 270 8.13 5.99 23.13
N GLN A 271 7.34 7.06 22.97
CA GLN A 271 5.89 6.95 22.90
C GLN A 271 5.35 7.62 21.65
N ALA A 272 4.33 6.99 21.05
CA ALA A 272 3.48 7.67 20.10
C ALA A 272 2.52 8.58 20.86
N TRP A 273 2.37 9.82 20.42
CA TRP A 273 1.43 10.76 21.00
C TRP A 273 0.23 10.91 20.08
N ALA A 274 -0.95 11.02 20.68
CA ALA A 274 -2.13 11.40 19.95
C ALA A 274 -1.89 12.79 19.33
N VAL A 275 -2.01 12.86 18.00
CA VAL A 275 -2.11 14.14 17.31
C VAL A 275 -3.57 14.55 17.46
N ASP A 276 -3.84 15.50 18.36
CA ASP A 276 -5.14 16.16 18.48
C ASP A 276 -5.37 17.11 17.28
#